data_AF-A0A7X7C7H1-F1
#
_entry.id   AF-A0A7X7C7H1-F1
#
_cell.length_a   1.000
_cell.length_b   1.000
_cell.length_c   1.000
_cell.angle_alpha   90.00
_cell.angle_beta   90.00
_cell.angle_gamma   90.00
#
_symmetry.space_group_name_H-M   'P 1'
#
loop_
_entity.id
_entity.type
_entity.pdbx_description
1 polymer ?
#
loop_
_entity_poly.entity_id
_entity_poly.type
_entity_poly.pdbx_seq_one_letter_code
_entity_poly.pdbx_strand_id
1 'polypeptide(L)'
;MGMEQVIQIAQKPFHGLCFANLVDFDALFGHRRDALGYAKCVEEFDQDVKNLLPYLTANDLLIICADHGNDPTHSGSDHTREFTPLLVYNPLLPGRPLGVRKTFADIGATVCENFSLGKPEIGTGFLKEIQ
;
A
#
# COMPACT_ATOMS: atom_id res chain seq x y z
N MET A 1 16.50 4.03 -1.59
CA MET A 1 15.21 4.38 -2.24
C MET A 1 14.07 3.96 -1.33
N GLY A 2 12.87 4.54 -1.34
CA GLY A 2 11.85 4.34 -0.29
C GLY A 2 11.65 2.89 0.21
N MET A 3 11.67 1.90 -0.68
CA MET A 3 11.57 0.47 -0.31
C MET A 3 12.77 -0.10 0.44
N GLU A 4 13.98 0.41 0.19
CA GLU A 4 15.19 0.02 0.91
C GLU A 4 15.05 0.31 2.41
N GLN A 5 14.49 1.47 2.77
CA GLN A 5 14.20 1.82 4.16
C GLN A 5 13.14 0.89 4.77
N VAL A 6 12.09 0.53 4.02
CA VAL A 6 11.06 -0.42 4.49
C VAL A 6 11.69 -1.79 4.77
N ILE A 7 12.55 -2.28 3.88
CA ILE A 7 13.27 -3.55 4.05
C ILE A 7 14.19 -3.49 5.30
N GLN A 8 14.92 -2.38 5.48
CA GLN A 8 15.76 -2.19 6.67
C GLN A 8 14.95 -2.14 7.97
N ILE A 9 13.72 -1.61 7.93
CA ILE A 9 12.81 -1.61 9.09
C ILE A 9 12.32 -3.03 9.37
N ALA A 10 11.91 -3.79 8.34
CA ALA A 10 11.46 -5.18 8.48
C ALA A 10 12.53 -6.12 9.07
N GLN A 11 13.81 -5.78 8.92
CA GLN A 11 14.93 -6.52 9.50
C GLN A 11 15.19 -6.23 10.99
N LYS A 12 14.49 -5.26 11.57
CA LYS A 12 14.70 -4.81 12.96
C LYS A 12 13.46 -5.09 13.80
N PRO A 13 13.61 -5.38 15.11
CA PRO A 13 12.46 -5.50 15.99
C PRO A 13 11.78 -4.14 16.16
N PHE A 14 10.50 -4.07 15.84
CA PHE A 14 9.63 -2.94 16.20
C PHE A 14 8.20 -3.44 16.44
N HIS A 15 7.39 -2.64 17.13
CA HIS A 15 5.96 -2.89 17.30
C HIS A 15 5.21 -1.58 17.02
N GLY A 16 4.38 -1.58 15.99
CA GLY A 16 3.66 -0.39 15.55
C GLY A 16 3.44 -0.38 14.05
N LEU A 17 3.40 0.83 13.47
CA LEU A 17 3.13 1.04 12.05
C LEU A 17 4.38 1.59 11.35
N CYS A 18 4.86 0.87 10.33
CA CYS A 18 5.78 1.43 9.33
C CYS A 18 4.93 1.94 8.16
N PHE A 19 4.82 3.27 8.02
CA PHE A 19 4.09 3.89 6.92
C PHE A 19 5.06 4.56 5.95
N ALA A 20 5.12 4.08 4.71
CA ALA A 20 5.98 4.59 3.66
C ALA A 20 5.15 5.11 2.47
N ASN A 21 5.63 6.18 1.85
CA ASN A 21 5.11 6.72 0.59
C ASN A 21 6.20 6.62 -0.49
N LEU A 22 5.88 6.03 -1.63
CA LEU A 22 6.78 5.88 -2.78
C LEU A 22 6.40 6.92 -3.84
N VAL A 23 6.98 8.11 -3.75
CA VAL A 23 6.51 9.30 -4.47
C VAL A 23 6.88 9.34 -5.97
N ASP A 24 7.85 8.53 -6.39
CA ASP A 24 8.41 8.62 -7.75
C ASP A 24 7.36 8.34 -8.84
N PHE A 25 6.41 7.44 -8.58
CA PHE A 25 5.26 7.18 -9.46
C PHE A 25 4.54 8.47 -9.86
N ASP A 26 4.30 9.35 -8.90
CA ASP A 26 3.57 10.59 -9.11
C ASP A 26 4.47 11.71 -9.65
N ALA A 27 5.57 12.00 -8.94
CA ALA A 27 6.39 13.17 -9.18
C ALA A 27 7.29 13.05 -10.43
N LEU A 28 7.75 11.84 -10.75
CA LEU A 28 8.66 11.62 -11.87
C LEU A 28 7.95 11.11 -13.11
N PHE A 29 6.82 10.40 -12.98
CA PHE A 29 6.20 9.70 -14.11
C PHE A 29 4.75 10.14 -14.40
N GLY A 30 3.87 10.15 -13.39
CA GLY A 30 2.46 10.51 -13.55
C GLY A 30 2.26 11.94 -14.04
N HIS A 31 2.75 12.93 -13.28
CA HIS A 31 2.65 14.36 -13.66
C HIS A 31 3.38 14.69 -14.98
N ARG A 32 4.35 13.87 -15.39
CA ARG A 32 5.13 14.05 -16.62
C ARG A 32 4.56 13.30 -17.82
N ARG A 33 3.47 12.52 -17.63
CA ARG A 33 2.86 11.68 -18.65
C ARG A 33 3.86 10.74 -19.33
N ASP A 34 4.77 10.18 -18.55
CA ASP A 34 5.78 9.23 -19.01
C ASP A 34 5.33 7.80 -18.70
N ALA A 35 4.53 7.22 -19.61
CA ALA A 35 4.00 5.88 -19.44
C ALA A 35 5.09 4.79 -19.39
N LEU A 36 6.20 4.97 -20.12
CA LEU A 36 7.28 3.99 -20.15
C LEU A 36 8.12 4.06 -18.85
N GLY A 37 8.37 5.26 -18.34
CA GLY A 37 9.00 5.46 -17.03
C GLY A 37 8.14 4.91 -15.90
N TYR A 38 6.82 5.18 -15.94
CA TYR A 38 5.87 4.65 -14.96
C TYR A 38 5.89 3.11 -14.95
N ALA A 39 5.84 2.48 -16.12
CA ALA A 39 5.87 1.01 -16.24
C ALA A 39 7.15 0.41 -15.63
N LYS A 40 8.32 0.99 -15.91
CA LYS A 40 9.59 0.56 -15.31
C LYS A 40 9.60 0.73 -13.79
N CYS A 41 9.05 1.83 -13.29
CA CYS A 41 8.94 2.06 -11.85
C CYS A 41 8.06 1.00 -11.16
N VAL A 42 7.00 0.53 -11.84
CA VAL A 42 6.17 -0.58 -11.34
C VAL A 42 6.95 -1.90 -11.32
N GLU A 43 7.73 -2.20 -12.35
CA GLU A 43 8.60 -3.40 -12.39
C GLU A 43 9.67 -3.38 -11.31
N GLU A 44 10.29 -2.23 -11.05
CA GLU A 44 11.26 -2.04 -9.97
C GLU A 44 10.61 -2.25 -8.59
N PHE A 45 9.43 -1.67 -8.37
CA PHE A 45 8.66 -1.87 -7.14
C PHE A 45 8.26 -3.33 -6.92
N ASP A 46 7.86 -4.06 -7.97
CA ASP A 46 7.56 -5.49 -7.89
C ASP A 46 8.77 -6.30 -7.40
N GLN A 47 9.97 -6.01 -7.91
CA GLN A 47 11.21 -6.64 -7.42
C GLN A 47 11.51 -6.26 -5.97
N ASP A 48 11.28 -5.01 -5.58
CA ASP A 48 11.45 -4.58 -4.19
C ASP A 48 10.47 -5.28 -3.24
N VAL A 49 9.21 -5.48 -3.65
CA VAL A 49 8.24 -6.28 -2.88
C VAL A 49 8.76 -7.70 -2.72
N LYS A 50 9.23 -8.34 -3.80
CA LYS A 50 9.83 -9.67 -3.73
C LYS A 50 11.01 -9.74 -2.75
N ASN A 51 11.82 -8.69 -2.66
CA ASN A 51 12.93 -8.60 -1.71
C ASN A 51 12.48 -8.34 -0.26
N LEU A 52 11.33 -7.70 -0.05
CA LEU A 52 10.73 -7.46 1.26
C LEU A 52 10.10 -8.73 1.85
N LEU A 53 9.37 -9.51 1.05
CA LEU A 53 8.57 -10.65 1.53
C LEU A 53 9.31 -11.63 2.47
N PRO A 54 10.59 -12.00 2.23
CA PRO A 54 11.32 -12.93 3.11
C PRO A 54 11.54 -12.43 4.54
N TYR A 55 11.42 -11.12 4.79
CA TYR A 55 11.59 -10.53 6.13
C TYR A 55 10.28 -10.43 6.91
N LEU A 56 9.13 -10.69 6.28
CA LEU A 56 7.83 -10.64 6.94
C LEU A 56 7.57 -11.95 7.69
N THR A 57 7.11 -11.83 8.94
CA THR A 57 6.79 -12.94 9.83
C THR A 57 5.30 -13.18 9.92
N ALA A 58 4.90 -14.23 10.65
CA ALA A 58 3.50 -14.51 10.97
C ALA A 58 2.79 -13.37 11.74
N ASN A 59 3.54 -12.46 12.37
CA ASN A 59 2.99 -11.36 13.14
C ASN A 59 2.91 -10.04 12.35
N ASP A 60 3.35 -10.02 11.09
CA ASP A 60 3.41 -8.81 10.27
C ASP A 60 2.24 -8.77 9.26
N LEU A 61 1.69 -7.58 9.03
CA LEU A 61 0.67 -7.36 8.01
C LEU A 61 1.16 -6.31 7.02
N LEU A 62 1.35 -6.71 5.76
CA LEU A 62 1.67 -5.80 4.67
C LEU A 62 0.37 -5.34 4.00
N ILE A 63 0.20 -4.02 3.88
CA ILE A 63 -0.90 -3.40 3.13
C ILE A 63 -0.28 -2.52 2.04
N ILE A 64 -0.61 -2.80 0.77
CA ILE A 64 -0.20 -1.98 -0.38
C ILE A 64 -1.45 -1.31 -0.94
N CYS A 65 -1.39 0.02 -1.09
CA CYS A 65 -2.47 0.83 -1.65
C CYS A 65 -1.92 2.07 -2.37
N ALA A 66 -2.81 2.85 -2.96
CA ALA A 66 -2.54 4.21 -3.45
C ALA A 66 -3.57 5.19 -2.89
N ASP A 67 -3.27 6.48 -2.98
CA ASP A 67 -4.09 7.60 -2.49
C ASP A 67 -4.89 8.30 -3.59
N HIS A 68 -4.48 8.17 -4.86
CA HIS A 68 -5.24 8.61 -6.03
C HIS A 68 -4.73 7.91 -7.31
N GLY A 69 -5.30 8.27 -8.46
CA GLY A 69 -4.76 7.94 -9.77
C GLY A 69 -3.86 9.07 -10.30
N ASN A 70 -2.93 8.73 -11.20
CA ASN A 70 -2.22 9.70 -12.02
C ASN A 70 -1.85 9.08 -13.36
N ASP A 71 -2.87 8.83 -14.19
CA ASP A 71 -2.74 8.13 -15.48
C ASP A 71 -1.72 8.83 -16.40
N PRO A 72 -0.58 8.20 -16.72
CA PRO A 72 0.48 8.82 -17.52
C PRO A 72 0.10 8.96 -19.01
N THR A 73 -1.07 8.50 -19.43
CA THR A 73 -1.61 8.67 -20.78
C THR A 73 -2.74 9.70 -20.84
N HIS A 74 -3.17 10.24 -19.69
CA HIS A 74 -4.22 11.24 -19.62
C HIS A 74 -3.76 12.60 -20.14
N SER A 75 -4.72 13.44 -20.54
CA SER A 75 -4.43 14.82 -20.93
C SER A 75 -4.05 15.71 -19.74
N GLY A 76 -3.38 16.83 -20.00
CA GLY A 76 -2.92 17.74 -18.94
C GLY A 76 -1.87 17.11 -18.03
N SER A 77 -1.71 17.64 -16.83
CA SER A 77 -0.68 17.20 -15.88
C SER A 77 -1.20 16.95 -14.47
N ASP A 78 -2.51 17.01 -14.23
CA ASP A 78 -3.08 16.83 -12.89
C ASP A 78 -3.46 15.36 -12.61
N HIS A 79 -3.77 15.04 -11.36
CA HIS A 79 -4.21 13.72 -10.92
C HIS A 79 -5.52 13.28 -11.58
N THR A 80 -5.77 11.97 -11.55
CA THR A 80 -6.99 11.34 -12.06
C THR A 80 -7.81 10.73 -10.92
N ARG A 81 -9.14 10.83 -11.02
CA ARG A 81 -10.05 10.30 -10.00
C ARG A 81 -10.33 8.83 -10.26
N GLU A 82 -9.54 7.96 -9.63
CA GLU A 82 -9.59 6.52 -9.83
C GLU A 82 -9.86 5.73 -8.55
N PHE A 83 -10.27 4.47 -8.71
CA PHE A 83 -10.16 3.49 -7.63
C PHE A 83 -8.68 3.17 -7.40
N THR A 84 -8.29 3.00 -6.14
CA THR A 84 -6.94 2.58 -5.78
C THR A 84 -6.91 1.11 -5.40
N PRO A 85 -5.81 0.38 -5.66
CA PRO A 85 -5.70 -1.02 -5.27
C PRO A 85 -5.65 -1.15 -3.75
N LEU A 86 -6.08 -2.29 -3.25
CA LEU A 86 -5.86 -2.71 -1.86
C LEU A 86 -5.38 -4.16 -1.88
N LEU A 87 -4.11 -4.37 -1.55
CA LEU A 87 -3.54 -5.69 -1.33
C LEU A 87 -3.19 -5.83 0.15
N VAL A 88 -3.58 -6.95 0.74
CA VAL A 88 -3.33 -7.27 2.14
C VAL A 88 -2.66 -8.63 2.19
N TYR A 89 -1.48 -8.70 2.80
CA TYR A 89 -0.64 -9.89 2.81
C TYR A 89 -0.12 -10.18 4.21
N ASN A 90 -0.18 -11.45 4.59
CA ASN A 90 0.56 -12.04 5.70
C ASN A 90 0.82 -13.52 5.35
N PRO A 91 1.97 -14.10 5.74
CA PRO A 91 2.35 -15.46 5.36
C PRO A 91 1.37 -16.57 5.76
N LEU A 92 0.51 -16.35 6.76
CA LEU A 92 -0.47 -17.31 7.26
C LEU A 92 -1.87 -17.13 6.67
N LEU A 93 -2.13 -16.03 5.95
CA LEU A 93 -3.47 -15.71 5.48
C LEU A 93 -3.79 -16.37 4.13
N PRO A 94 -4.92 -17.08 4.00
CA PRO A 94 -5.41 -17.52 2.71
C PRO A 94 -5.89 -16.32 1.88
N GLY A 95 -5.56 -16.31 0.58
CA GLY A 95 -6.01 -15.27 -0.34
C GLY A 95 -7.53 -15.31 -0.54
N ARG A 96 -8.19 -14.15 -0.41
CA ARG A 96 -9.62 -13.98 -0.71
C ARG A 96 -9.94 -12.55 -1.16
N PRO A 97 -11.02 -12.33 -1.92
CA PRO A 97 -11.47 -10.99 -2.26
C PRO A 97 -12.04 -10.26 -1.03
N LEU A 98 -11.60 -9.02 -0.80
CA LEU A 98 -12.15 -8.10 0.21
C LEU A 98 -13.31 -7.22 -0.29
N GLY A 99 -13.65 -7.38 -1.58
CA GLY A 99 -14.60 -6.51 -2.26
C GLY A 99 -14.09 -5.07 -2.41
N VAL A 100 -14.98 -4.19 -2.88
CA VAL A 100 -14.68 -2.77 -3.02
C VAL A 100 -14.89 -2.07 -1.68
N ARG A 101 -13.86 -1.35 -1.21
CA ARG A 101 -13.96 -0.53 0.00
C ARG A 101 -14.64 0.80 -0.32
N LYS A 102 -15.48 1.28 0.61
CA LYS A 102 -16.26 2.52 0.39
C LYS A 102 -15.44 3.79 0.64
N THR A 103 -14.34 3.68 1.37
CA THR A 103 -13.46 4.80 1.73
C THR A 103 -12.06 4.28 2.06
N PHE A 104 -11.03 5.09 1.82
CA PHE A 104 -9.65 4.79 2.23
C PHE A 104 -9.51 4.69 3.75
N ALA A 105 -10.42 5.31 4.50
CA ALA A 105 -10.46 5.24 5.95
C ALA A 105 -10.62 3.81 6.49
N ASP A 106 -11.07 2.85 5.68
CA ASP A 106 -11.13 1.44 6.05
C ASP A 106 -9.74 0.89 6.43
N ILE A 107 -8.65 1.37 5.80
CA ILE A 107 -7.27 0.98 6.18
C ILE A 107 -6.96 1.49 7.59
N GLY A 108 -7.26 2.77 7.88
CA GLY A 108 -7.05 3.35 9.20
C GLY A 108 -7.88 2.65 10.28
N ALA A 109 -9.15 2.33 9.98
CA ALA A 109 -10.00 1.56 10.88
C ALA A 109 -9.42 0.16 11.17
N THR A 110 -8.90 -0.54 10.16
CA THR A 110 -8.20 -1.83 10.33
C THR A 110 -6.95 -1.71 11.21
N VAL A 111 -6.16 -0.65 11.04
CA VAL A 111 -4.99 -0.39 11.90
C VAL A 111 -5.41 -0.14 13.35
N CYS A 112 -6.44 0.69 13.57
CA CYS A 112 -6.98 0.93 14.91
C CYS A 112 -7.50 -0.36 15.56
N GLU A 113 -8.23 -1.20 14.81
CA GLU A 113 -8.68 -2.50 15.29
C GLU A 113 -7.51 -3.41 15.68
N ASN A 114 -6.45 -3.48 14.87
CA ASN A 114 -5.28 -4.33 15.11
C ASN A 114 -4.55 -3.96 16.40
N PHE A 115 -4.39 -2.65 16.66
CA PHE A 115 -3.71 -2.15 17.85
C PHE A 115 -4.67 -1.89 19.03
N SER A 116 -5.93 -2.33 18.94
CA SER A 116 -6.95 -2.12 19.98
C SER A 116 -7.10 -0.65 20.41
N LEU A 117 -7.02 0.25 19.43
CA LEU A 117 -7.21 1.69 19.61
C LEU A 117 -8.69 2.07 19.49
N GLY A 118 -9.00 3.33 19.80
CA GLY A 118 -10.33 3.89 19.59
C GLY A 118 -10.74 3.83 18.11
N LYS A 119 -12.02 3.55 17.85
CA LYS A 119 -12.57 3.52 16.49
C LYS A 119 -12.52 4.93 15.88
N PRO A 120 -12.00 5.10 14.64
CA PRO A 120 -12.06 6.38 13.95
C PRO A 120 -13.51 6.78 13.62
N GLU A 121 -13.74 8.07 13.37
CA GLU A 121 -15.07 8.60 13.01
C GLU A 121 -15.61 8.02 11.69
N ILE A 122 -14.70 7.70 10.76
CA ILE A 122 -15.00 7.16 9.44
C ILE A 122 -14.22 5.88 9.17
N GLY A 123 -14.74 5.06 8.27
CA GLY A 123 -14.15 3.77 7.89
C GLY A 123 -14.76 2.59 8.64
N THR A 124 -14.68 1.43 8.01
CA THR A 124 -15.05 0.12 8.57
C THR A 124 -13.86 -0.80 8.40
N GLY A 125 -13.25 -1.20 9.52
CA GLY A 125 -12.10 -2.10 9.51
C GLY A 125 -12.49 -3.47 8.96
N PHE A 126 -11.51 -4.12 8.35
CA PHE A 126 -11.63 -5.42 7.70
C PHE A 126 -10.72 -6.47 8.37
N LEU A 127 -10.21 -6.21 9.58
CA LEU A 127 -9.29 -7.13 10.27
C LEU A 127 -9.94 -8.50 10.49
N LYS A 128 -11.21 -8.51 10.90
CA LYS A 128 -12.02 -9.73 11.07
C LYS A 128 -12.35 -10.42 9.74
N GLU A 129 -12.31 -9.67 8.63
CA GLU A 129 -12.52 -10.21 7.28
C GLU A 129 -11.24 -10.81 6.70
N ILE A 130 -10.09 -10.73 7.37
CA ILE A 130 -8.84 -11.35 6.90
C ILE A 130 -8.36 -12.50 7.78
N GLN A 131 -8.74 -12.52 9.07
CA GLN A 131 -8.51 -13.63 10.00
C GLN A 131 -9.36 -14.89 9.71
#